data_AF-A0A382Z3U7-F1
#
_entry.id   AF-A0A382Z3U7-F1
#
_cell.length_a   1.000
_cell.length_b   1.000
_cell.length_c   1.000
_cell.angle_alpha   90.00
_cell.angle_beta   90.00
_cell.angle_gamma   90.00
#
_symmetry.space_group_name_H-M   'P 1'
#
loop_
_entity.id
_entity.type
_entity.pdbx_description
1 polymer ?
#
loop_
_entity_poly.entity_id
_entity_poly.type
_entity_poly.pdbx_seq_one_letter_code
_entity_poly.pdbx_strand_id
1 'polypeptide(L)'
;VGDNGTIRTSSDNGTTWDNRTSGTTKFYGVTFGKNTFIAVGDNGTIRTSSDNGTTWDNRTSGTTKFYGVTFGKNTFIAVGDNGTIRTSSDNGTTWDNRTSGTTVNLRGVGF
;
A
#
# COMPACT_ATOMS: atom_id res chain seq x y z
N VAL A 1 4.87 -2.70 -8.58
CA VAL A 1 3.72 -3.59 -8.26
C VAL A 1 2.71 -3.55 -9.40
N GLY A 2 1.78 -4.50 -9.52
CA GLY A 2 0.77 -4.46 -10.59
C GLY A 2 -0.24 -5.60 -10.55
N ASP A 3 -0.87 -5.86 -11.71
CA ASP A 3 -1.88 -6.91 -11.93
C ASP A 3 -1.36 -8.31 -11.58
N ASN A 4 -2.28 -9.21 -11.26
CA ASN A 4 -2.02 -10.56 -10.71
C ASN A 4 -1.18 -10.55 -9.42
N GLY A 5 -1.26 -9.47 -8.65
CA GLY A 5 -0.49 -9.29 -7.41
C GLY A 5 1.02 -9.20 -7.65
N THR A 6 1.45 -8.77 -8.84
CA THR A 6 2.87 -8.75 -9.18
C THR A 6 3.62 -7.81 -8.24
N ILE A 7 4.63 -8.34 -7.54
CA ILE A 7 5.65 -7.57 -6.84
C ILE A 7 6.99 -7.94 -7.46
N ARG A 8 7.80 -6.92 -7.75
CA ARG A 8 9.17 -7.08 -8.23
C ARG A 8 10.09 -6.26 -7.37
N THR A 9 11.19 -6.87 -6.95
CA THR A 9 12.26 -6.25 -6.19
C THR A 9 13.53 -6.27 -7.01
N SER A 10 14.35 -5.25 -6.88
CA SER A 10 15.68 -5.18 -7.48
C SER A 10 16.67 -4.82 -6.38
N SER A 11 17.81 -5.51 -6.37
CA SER A 11 18.95 -5.22 -5.51
C SER A 11 20.07 -4.48 -6.25
N ASP A 12 19.89 -4.22 -7.54
CA ASP A 12 20.89 -3.71 -8.47
C ASP A 12 20.42 -2.45 -9.22
N ASN A 13 19.67 -1.58 -8.53
CA ASN A 13 19.16 -0.31 -9.07
C ASN A 13 18.31 -0.45 -10.34
N GLY A 14 17.56 -1.55 -10.45
CA GLY A 14 16.58 -1.80 -11.48
C GLY A 14 17.13 -2.48 -12.74
N THR A 15 18.37 -2.97 -12.74
CA THR A 15 18.93 -3.70 -13.88
C THR A 15 18.40 -5.14 -13.96
N THR A 16 18.16 -5.79 -12.83
CA THR A 16 17.48 -7.09 -12.74
C THR A 16 16.35 -7.03 -11.72
N TRP A 17 15.38 -7.94 -11.90
CA TRP A 17 14.15 -7.96 -11.11
C TRP A 17 13.79 -9.37 -10.72
N ASP A 18 13.68 -9.61 -9.41
CA ASP A 18 13.14 -10.85 -8.88
C ASP A 18 11.61 -10.76 -8.80
N ASN A 19 10.92 -11.81 -9.26
CA ASN A 19 9.49 -11.95 -9.01
C ASN A 19 9.23 -12.38 -7.57
N ARG A 20 8.31 -11.69 -6.88
CA ARG A 20 7.89 -12.01 -5.52
C ARG A 20 6.41 -12.35 -5.50
N THR A 21 6.06 -13.44 -4.84
CA THR A 21 4.66 -13.88 -4.65
C THR A 21 4.03 -13.06 -3.53
N SER A 22 2.93 -12.37 -3.81
CA SER A 22 2.31 -11.43 -2.85
C SER A 22 1.06 -11.95 -2.15
N GLY A 23 0.46 -13.03 -2.67
CA GLY A 23 -0.78 -13.60 -2.16
C GLY A 23 -2.04 -12.76 -2.42
N THR A 24 -2.04 -11.89 -3.45
CA THR A 24 -3.21 -11.05 -3.84
C THR A 24 -3.34 -10.99 -5.37
N THR A 25 -4.44 -10.43 -5.89
CA THR A 25 -4.72 -10.39 -7.33
C THR A 25 -4.38 -9.06 -8.00
N LYS A 26 -4.28 -7.93 -7.30
CA LYS A 26 -4.00 -6.62 -7.94
C LYS A 26 -3.58 -5.55 -6.94
N PHE A 27 -2.44 -4.91 -7.20
CA PHE A 27 -1.99 -3.70 -6.49
C PHE A 27 -2.05 -2.47 -7.39
N TYR A 28 -2.43 -1.34 -6.80
CA TYR A 28 -2.49 -0.04 -7.47
C TYR A 28 -1.40 0.93 -7.02
N GLY A 29 -0.87 0.75 -5.82
CA GLY A 29 0.16 1.62 -5.26
C GLY A 29 1.14 0.87 -4.38
N VAL A 30 2.36 1.39 -4.31
CA VAL A 30 3.39 0.98 -3.36
C VAL A 30 4.15 2.21 -2.86
N THR A 31 4.47 2.23 -1.58
CA THR A 31 5.35 3.25 -0.98
C THR A 31 6.35 2.58 -0.04
N PHE A 32 7.40 3.31 0.31
CA PHE A 32 8.38 2.91 1.31
C PHE A 32 8.57 4.03 2.34
N GLY A 33 8.64 3.65 3.61
CA GLY A 33 8.85 4.58 4.73
C GLY A 33 9.10 3.80 6.01
N LYS A 34 9.78 4.38 7.01
CA LYS A 34 10.08 3.69 8.29
C LYS A 34 10.63 2.25 8.10
N ASN A 35 11.51 2.05 7.11
CA ASN A 35 12.06 0.73 6.76
C ASN A 35 10.99 -0.34 6.44
N THR A 36 9.82 0.07 5.96
CA THR A 36 8.71 -0.80 5.64
C THR A 36 8.13 -0.43 4.27
N PHE A 37 7.94 -1.43 3.41
CA PHE A 37 7.17 -1.29 2.19
C PHE A 37 5.68 -1.49 2.50
N ILE A 38 4.83 -0.65 1.91
CA ILE A 38 3.38 -0.79 1.94
C ILE A 38 2.88 -0.88 0.51
N ALA A 39 2.14 -1.94 0.19
CA ALA A 39 1.44 -2.09 -1.09
C ALA A 39 -0.08 -2.11 -0.86
N VAL A 40 -0.84 -1.40 -1.70
CA VAL A 40 -2.30 -1.27 -1.58
C VAL A 40 -3.01 -1.68 -2.86
N GLY A 41 -4.23 -2.21 -2.75
CA GLY A 41 -4.88 -2.90 -3.88
C GLY A 41 -6.40 -3.07 -3.79
N ASP A 42 -6.90 -3.97 -4.64
CA ASP A 42 -8.29 -4.43 -4.65
C ASP A 42 -8.71 -5.09 -3.32
N ASN A 43 -10.02 -5.14 -3.05
CA ASN A 43 -10.60 -5.76 -1.85
C ASN A 43 -10.03 -5.21 -0.53
N GLY A 44 -9.66 -3.93 -0.53
CA GLY A 44 -9.03 -3.26 0.61
C GLY A 44 -7.68 -3.83 0.98
N THR A 45 -7.01 -4.51 0.05
CA THR A 45 -5.70 -5.14 0.29
C THR A 45 -4.71 -4.10 0.78
N ILE A 46 -4.07 -4.39 1.91
CA ILE A 46 -2.84 -3.75 2.37
C ILE A 46 -1.83 -4.87 2.67
N ARG A 47 -0.66 -4.79 2.05
CA ARG A 47 0.46 -5.69 2.33
C ARG A 47 1.65 -4.90 2.87
N THR A 48 2.33 -5.46 3.86
CA THR A 48 3.49 -4.84 4.50
C THR A 48 4.70 -5.75 4.42
N SER A 49 5.87 -5.18 4.18
CA SER A 49 7.14 -5.91 4.19
C SER A 49 8.20 -5.10 4.92
N SER A 50 8.86 -5.72 5.89
CA SER A 50 9.98 -5.15 6.67
C SER A 50 11.33 -5.75 6.28
N ASP A 51 11.35 -6.69 5.32
CA ASP A 51 12.53 -7.46 4.90
C ASP A 51 12.88 -7.18 3.42
N ASN A 52 12.83 -5.90 3.05
CA ASN A 52 13.13 -5.39 1.71
C ASN A 52 12.26 -5.98 0.59
N GLY A 53 10.99 -6.27 0.88
CA GLY A 53 10.04 -6.80 -0.11
C GLY A 53 10.18 -8.30 -0.34
N THR A 54 10.92 -9.01 0.51
CA THR A 54 11.14 -10.45 0.40
C THR A 54 9.90 -11.23 0.82
N THR A 55 9.29 -10.87 1.96
CA THR A 55 8.04 -11.43 2.46
C THR A 55 7.00 -10.32 2.70
N TRP A 56 5.71 -10.68 2.62
CA TRP A 56 4.61 -9.72 2.65
C TRP A 56 3.47 -10.19 3.55
N ASP A 57 3.27 -9.49 4.67
CA ASP A 57 2.18 -9.75 5.61
C ASP A 57 0.87 -9.12 5.12
N ASN A 58 -0.26 -9.79 5.38
CA ASN A 58 -1.59 -9.25 5.12
C ASN A 58 -2.06 -8.35 6.26
N ARG A 59 -2.59 -7.17 5.93
CA ARG A 59 -3.21 -6.26 6.90
C ARG A 59 -4.67 -6.01 6.55
N THR A 60 -5.52 -6.03 7.57
CA THR A 60 -6.94 -5.71 7.43
C THR A 60 -7.14 -4.20 7.46
N SER A 61 -7.75 -3.65 6.43
CA SER A 61 -7.97 -2.20 6.30
C SER A 61 -9.40 -1.75 6.57
N GLY A 62 -10.36 -2.68 6.57
CA GLY A 62 -11.78 -2.40 6.76
C GLY A 62 -12.41 -1.55 5.63
N THR A 63 -11.90 -1.65 4.40
CA THR A 63 -12.49 -1.00 3.21
C THR A 63 -12.45 -1.93 1.99
N THR A 64 -13.01 -1.50 0.85
CA THR A 64 -13.17 -2.30 -0.37
C THR A 64 -12.08 -2.11 -1.40
N LYS A 65 -11.43 -0.93 -1.48
CA LYS A 65 -10.34 -0.70 -2.45
C LYS A 65 -9.51 0.53 -2.13
N PHE A 66 -8.22 0.45 -2.38
CA PHE A 66 -7.30 1.59 -2.39
C PHE A 66 -6.69 1.79 -3.78
N TYR A 67 -6.43 3.04 -4.13
CA TYR A 67 -5.80 3.42 -5.41
C TYR A 67 -4.42 4.03 -5.23
N GLY A 68 -4.15 4.65 -4.08
CA GLY A 68 -2.90 5.32 -3.81
C GLY A 68 -2.45 5.13 -2.38
N VAL A 69 -1.14 5.17 -2.18
CA VAL A 69 -0.50 5.16 -0.87
C VAL A 69 0.74 6.05 -0.89
N THR A 70 0.97 6.81 0.17
CA THR A 70 2.19 7.61 0.35
C THR A 70 2.68 7.50 1.79
N PHE A 71 3.91 7.95 2.04
CA PHE A 71 4.49 8.10 3.36
C PHE A 71 5.06 9.51 3.53
N GLY A 72 4.70 10.15 4.65
CA GLY A 72 5.20 11.48 4.98
C GLY A 72 4.93 11.83 6.44
N LYS A 73 5.78 12.69 7.03
CA LYS A 73 5.69 13.06 8.46
C LYS A 73 5.46 11.86 9.38
N ASN A 74 6.24 10.80 9.19
CA ASN A 74 6.15 9.56 9.98
C ASN A 74 4.80 8.84 9.94
N THR A 75 3.98 9.10 8.92
CA THR A 75 2.63 8.55 8.76
C THR A 75 2.45 8.01 7.34
N PHE A 76 1.90 6.80 7.22
CA PHE A 76 1.41 6.28 5.96
C PHE A 76 -0.02 6.76 5.73
N ILE A 77 -0.33 7.08 4.48
CA ILE A 77 -1.66 7.54 4.07
C ILE A 77 -2.08 6.72 2.85
N ALA A 78 -3.20 6.02 2.95
CA ALA A 78 -3.81 5.27 1.85
C ALA A 78 -5.17 5.88 1.49
N VAL A 79 -5.45 6.01 0.19
CA VAL A 79 -6.67 6.63 -0.34
C VAL A 79 -7.38 5.71 -1.33
N GLY A 80 -8.71 5.76 -1.36
CA GLY A 80 -9.51 4.73 -2.03
C GLY A 80 -10.92 5.13 -2.42
N ASP A 81 -11.76 4.10 -2.60
CA ASP A 81 -13.17 4.23 -2.95
C ASP A 81 -13.95 5.08 -1.94
N ASN A 82 -15.02 5.74 -2.40
CA ASN A 82 -15.97 6.46 -1.56
C ASN A 82 -15.33 7.52 -0.65
N GLY A 83 -14.27 8.18 -1.13
CA GLY A 83 -13.53 9.16 -0.34
C GLY A 83 -12.74 8.56 0.83
N THR A 84 -12.46 7.25 0.84
CA THR A 84 -11.73 6.59 1.93
C THR A 84 -10.35 7.20 2.09
N ILE A 85 -10.02 7.60 3.32
CA ILE A 85 -8.66 7.93 3.75
C ILE A 85 -8.35 7.08 4.99
N ARG A 86 -7.27 6.30 4.93
CA ARG A 86 -6.73 5.57 6.06
C ARG A 86 -5.32 6.05 6.39
N THR A 87 -5.01 6.18 7.68
CA THR A 87 -3.68 6.57 8.15
C THR A 87 -3.10 5.57 9.12
N SER A 88 -1.79 5.35 9.05
CA SER A 88 -1.06 4.48 9.98
C SER A 88 0.22 5.16 10.45
N SER A 89 0.44 5.17 11.76
CA SER A 89 1.67 5.68 12.40
C SER A 89 2.57 4.54 12.92
N ASP A 90 2.12 3.29 12.83
CA ASP A 90 2.73 2.09 13.43
C ASP A 90 3.19 1.06 12.38
N ASN A 91 3.87 1.55 11.33
CA ASN A 91 4.42 0.74 10.24
C ASN A 91 3.38 -0.06 9.44
N GLY A 92 2.16 0.48 9.31
CA GLY A 92 1.08 -0.17 8.55
C GLY A 92 0.41 -1.31 9.29
N THR A 93 0.64 -1.44 10.61
CA THR A 93 0.05 -2.49 11.45
C THR A 93 -1.43 -2.21 11.71
N THR A 94 -1.76 -0.96 12.06
CA THR A 94 -3.14 -0.50 12.26
C THR A 94 -3.44 0.72 11.38
N TRP A 95 -4.73 0.88 11.03
CA TRP A 95 -5.19 1.88 10.05
C TRP A 95 -6.44 2.61 10.52
N ASP A 96 -6.26 3.88 10.92
CA ASP A 96 -7.33 4.75 11.38
C ASP A 96 -8.10 5.38 10.21
N ASN A 97 -9.42 5.50 10.35
CA ASN A 97 -10.25 6.20 9.38
C ASN A 97 -10.13 7.72 9.52
N ARG A 98 -10.08 8.43 8.39
CA ARG A 98 -10.12 9.89 8.36
C ARG A 98 -11.23 10.38 7.43
N THR A 99 -11.93 11.42 7.85
CA THR A 99 -12.97 12.05 7.04
C THR A 99 -12.34 12.86 5.91
N SER A 100 -12.73 12.56 4.67
CA SER A 100 -12.27 13.30 3.48
C SER A 100 -13.18 14.47 3.11
N GLY A 101 -14.41 14.49 3.60
CA GLY A 101 -15.44 15.47 3.21
C GLY A 101 -16.08 15.20 1.84
N THR A 102 -15.78 14.07 1.20
CA THR A 102 -16.35 13.66 -0.08
C THR A 102 -16.64 12.16 -0.09
N THR A 103 -17.59 11.75 -0.92
CA THR A 103 -17.85 10.34 -1.24
C THR A 103 -17.29 9.96 -2.61
N VAL A 104 -16.54 10.86 -3.26
CA VAL A 104 -15.91 10.58 -4.56
C VAL A 104 -14.61 9.81 -4.37
N ASN A 105 -14.31 8.90 -5.30
CA ASN A 105 -13.09 8.11 -5.29
C ASN A 105 -11.83 8.98 -5.31
N LEU A 106 -10.90 8.70 -4.38
CA LEU A 106 -9.59 9.33 -4.34
C LEU A 106 -8.58 8.43 -5.05
N ARG A 107 -8.08 8.88 -6.21
CA ARG A 107 -7.26 8.05 -7.11
C ARG A 107 -5.75 8.13 -6.82
N GLY A 108 -5.30 9.14 -6.09
CA GLY A 108 -3.89 9.37 -5.84
C GLY A 108 -3.68 10.23 -4.60
N VAL A 109 -2.50 10.08 -4.00
CA VAL A 109 -2.06 10.83 -2.83
C VAL A 109 -0.55 11.03 -2.94
N GLY A 110 -0.06 12.20 -2.53
CA GLY A 110 1.35 12.56 -2.54
C GLY A 110 1.71 13.30 -1.25
N PHE A 111 3.01 13.33 -0.94
CA PHE A 111 3.57 14.09 0.18
C PHE A 111 4.80 14.86 -0.30
#